data_AF-A0A0G0SIS0-F1
#
_entry.id   AF-A0A0G0SIS0-F1
#
_cell.length_a   1.000
_cell.length_b   1.000
_cell.length_c   1.000
_cell.angle_alpha   90.00
_cell.angle_beta   90.00
_cell.angle_gamma   90.00
#
_symmetry.space_group_name_H-M   'P 1'
#
loop_
_entity.id
_entity.type
_entity.pdbx_description
1 polymer ?
#
loop_
_entity_poly.entity_id
_entity_poly.type
_entity_poly.pdbx_seq_one_letter_code
_entity_poly.pdbx_strand_id
1 'polypeptide(L)' 'MKIAIVHDYLKEYGGAERVLETFLEIWPDADIYTTVFLPEFAGPHKGRVEKWNVKTSFLQYVPFKA' A
#
# COMPACT_ATOMS: atom_id res chain seq x y z
N MET A 1 7.08 5.21 18.61
CA MET A 1 6.98 6.42 17.75
C MET A 1 5.80 6.21 16.82
N LYS A 2 5.01 7.24 16.48
CA LYS A 2 3.89 7.11 15.53
C LYS A 2 4.36 7.54 14.15
N ILE A 3 4.33 6.63 13.18
CA ILE A 3 4.84 6.86 11.82
C ILE A 3 3.74 6.50 10.83
N ALA A 4 3.55 7.38 9.86
CA ALA A 4 2.66 7.17 8.73
C ALA A 4 3.48 7.29 7.45
N ILE A 5 3.36 6.29 6.57
CA ILE A 5 3.96 6.31 5.24
C ILE A 5 2.85 6.63 4.25
N VAL A 6 3.05 7.64 3.41
CA VAL A 6 2.06 8.05 2.41
C VAL A 6 2.56 7.63 1.02
N HIS A 7 1.74 6.87 0.30
CA HIS A 7 2.00 6.43 -1.07
C HIS A 7 0.87 6.94 -1.98
N ASP A 8 1.19 7.39 -3.19
CA ASP A 8 0.20 7.96 -4.12
C ASP A 8 -0.94 6.98 -4.45
N TYR A 9 -0.61 5.80 -4.97
CA TYR A 9 -1.53 4.67 -5.16
C TYR A 9 -0.73 3.37 -5.03
N LEU A 10 -1.41 2.27 -4.72
CA LEU A 10 -0.79 0.95 -4.62
C LEU A 10 -1.59 -0.04 -5.45
N LYS A 11 -1.02 -0.50 -6.57
CA LYS A 11 -1.71 -1.39 -7.52
C LYS A 11 -0.79 -2.50 -7.99
N GLU A 12 0.30 -2.12 -8.62
CA GLU A 12 1.37 -3.04 -9.03
C GLU A 12 2.45 -3.15 -7.94
N TYR A 13 3.35 -4.13 -8.11
CA TYR A 13 4.59 -4.18 -7.33
C TYR A 13 5.76 -3.85 -8.26
N GLY A 14 6.41 -2.72 -8.00
CA GLY A 14 7.51 -2.17 -8.78
C GLY A 14 8.59 -1.54 -7.90
N GLY A 15 9.22 -0.49 -8.41
CA GLY A 15 10.36 0.15 -7.73
C GLY A 15 9.95 0.90 -6.46
N ALA A 16 8.83 1.61 -6.49
CA ALA A 16 8.34 2.39 -5.36
C ALA A 16 7.91 1.48 -4.20
N GLU A 17 7.26 0.36 -4.52
CA GLU A 17 6.79 -0.62 -3.55
C GLU A 17 7.95 -1.37 -2.87
N ARG A 18 9.08 -1.53 -3.58
CA ARG A 18 10.31 -2.05 -2.97
C ARG A 18 10.89 -1.08 -1.94
N VAL A 19 10.85 0.23 -2.22
CA VAL A 19 11.26 1.26 -1.24
C VAL A 19 10.31 1.28 -0.05
N LEU A 20 9.00 1.19 -0.30
CA LEU A 20 7.99 1.06 0.74
C LEU A 20 8.26 -0.17 1.61
N GLU A 21 8.57 -1.32 1.03
CA GLU A 21 8.91 -2.54 1.77
C GLU A 21 10.14 -2.32 2.66
N THR A 22 11.19 -1.66 2.17
CA THR A 22 12.35 -1.29 3.01
C THR A 22 11.95 -0.35 4.16
N PHE A 23 11.02 0.59 3.95
CA PHE A 23 10.51 1.41 5.05
C PHE A 23 9.72 0.60 6.08
N LEU A 24 8.97 -0.42 5.66
CA LEU A 24 8.26 -1.31 6.56
C LEU A 24 9.21 -2.26 7.31
N GLU A 25 10.39 -2.57 6.77
CA GLU A 25 11.43 -3.28 7.53
C GLU A 25 12.00 -2.41 8.67
N ILE A 26 12.15 -1.10 8.44
CA ILE A 26 12.64 -0.14 9.44
C ILE A 26 11.53 0.20 10.46
N TRP A 27 10.29 0.33 9.99
CA TRP A 27 9.12 0.71 10.78
C TRP A 27 7.96 -0.26 10.56
N PRO A 28 8.01 -1.46 11.17
CA PRO A 28 7.04 -2.52 10.92
C PRO A 28 5.61 -2.19 11.37
N ASP A 29 5.46 -1.27 12.33
CA ASP A 29 4.16 -0.84 12.85
C ASP A 29 3.60 0.41 12.14
N ALA A 30 4.25 0.88 11.06
CA ALA A 30 3.80 2.08 10.35
C ALA A 30 2.46 1.83 9.63
N ASP A 31 1.54 2.79 9.76
CA ASP A 31 0.34 2.82 8.93
C ASP A 31 0.72 3.30 7.51
N ILE A 32 0.19 2.66 6.48
CA ILE A 32 0.35 3.10 5.09
C ILE A 32 -0.94 3.80 4.67
N TYR A 33 -0.85 5.05 4.23
CA TYR A 33 -1.98 5.78 3.66
C TYR A 33 -1.80 5.89 2.16
N THR A 34 -2.85 5.56 1.41
CA THR A 34 -2.81 5.65 -0.04
C THR A 34 -4.16 6.06 -0.63
N THR A 35 -4.15 6.52 -1.88
CA THR A 35 -5.39 6.93 -2.55
C THR A 35 -6.27 5.73 -2.85
N VAL A 36 -5.69 4.70 -3.50
CA VAL A 36 -6.35 3.46 -3.93
C VAL A 36 -5.39 2.29 -3.69
N PHE A 37 -5.93 1.15 -3.26
CA PHE A 37 -5.20 -0.08 -3.02
C PHE A 37 -5.83 -1.27 -3.77
N LEU A 38 -5.08 -1.86 -4.70
CA LEU A 38 -5.53 -2.94 -5.59
C LEU A 38 -4.49 -4.09 -5.62
N PRO A 39 -4.33 -4.83 -4.51
CA PRO A 39 -3.30 -5.88 -4.40
C PRO A 39 -3.46 -7.02 -5.41
N GLU A 40 -4.63 -7.18 -6.03
CA GLU A 40 -4.88 -8.16 -7.09
C GLU A 40 -4.00 -7.95 -8.33
N PHE A 41 -3.50 -6.73 -8.57
CA PHE A 41 -2.61 -6.42 -9.69
C PHE A 41 -1.12 -6.55 -9.33
N ALA A 42 -0.77 -6.91 -8.09
CA ALA A 42 0.62 -7.07 -7.64
C ALA A 42 1.28 -8.39 -8.13
N GLY A 43 0.58 -9.19 -8.93
CA GLY A 43 1.10 -10.42 -9.54
C GLY A 43 1.64 -11.41 -8.50
N PRO A 44 2.87 -11.95 -8.67
CA PRO A 44 3.43 -12.94 -7.74
C PRO A 44 3.71 -12.38 -6.34
N HIS A 45 3.67 -11.06 -6.18
CA HIS A 45 3.98 -10.37 -4.93
C HIS A 45 2.73 -10.04 -4.10
N LYS A 46 1.54 -10.38 -4.61
CA LYS A 46 0.25 -10.18 -3.93
C LYS A 46 0.26 -10.61 -2.46
N GLY A 47 0.75 -11.81 -2.17
CA GLY A 47 0.79 -12.33 -0.80
C GLY A 47 1.69 -11.55 0.18
N ARG A 48 2.61 -10.71 -0.32
CA ARG A 48 3.38 -9.77 0.51
C ARG A 48 2.61 -8.48 0.72
N VAL A 49 2.10 -7.91 -0.37
CA VAL A 49 1.39 -6.63 -0.39
C VAL A 49 0.10 -6.67 0.43
N GLU A 50 -0.66 -7.77 0.40
CA GLU A 50 -1.91 -7.93 1.18
C GLU A 50 -1.69 -7.93 2.71
N LYS A 51 -0.46 -8.15 3.17
CA LYS A 51 -0.14 -8.15 4.61
C LYS A 51 0.11 -6.75 5.16
N TRP A 52 0.29 -5.77 4.28
CA TRP A 52 0.58 -4.41 4.69
C TRP A 52 -0.65 -3.75 5.33
N ASN A 53 -0.42 -2.95 6.37
CA ASN A 53 -1.48 -2.21 7.06
C ASN A 53 -1.84 -0.94 6.27
N VAL A 54 -2.65 -1.11 5.22
CA VAL A 54 -3.03 -0.05 4.26
C VAL A 54 -4.38 0.57 4.62
N LYS A 55 -4.41 1.91 4.61
CA LYS A 55 -5.59 2.76 4.79
C LYS A 55 -5.84 3.55 3.51
N THR A 56 -6.94 3.25 2.83
CA THR A 56 -7.31 3.90 1.57
C THR A 56 -8.10 5.18 1.80
N SER A 57 -8.00 6.10 0.86
CA SER A 57 -8.88 7.27 0.81
C SER A 57 -10.31 6.90 0.36
N PHE A 58 -11.23 7.88 0.41
CA PHE A 58 -12.58 7.72 -0.13
C PHE A 58 -12.59 7.44 -1.65
N LEU A 59 -11.53 7.79 -2.38
CA LEU A 59 -11.43 7.60 -3.83
C LEU A 59 -11.40 6.12 -4.24
N GLN A 60 -11.10 5.20 -3.32
CA GLN A 60 -11.27 3.76 -3.55
C GLN A 60 -12.71 3.40 -3.98
N TYR A 61 -13.71 4.21 -3.60
CA TYR A 61 -15.12 3.87 -3.76
C TYR A 61 -15.85 4.70 -4.83
N VAL A 62 -15.16 5.61 -5.54
CA VAL A 62 -15.80 6.58 -6.45
C VAL A 62 -15.43 6.32 -7.93
N PRO A 63 -16.40 6.29 -8.88
CA PRO A 63 -17.86 6.23 -8.67
C PRO A 63 -18.34 4.83 -8.27
N PHE A 64 -17.50 3.82 -8.50
CA PHE A 64 -17.68 2.44 -8.07
C PHE A 64 -16.43 2.00 -7.32
N LYS A 65 -16.52 0.93 -6.54
CA LYS A 65 -15.36 0.38 -5.84
C LYS A 65 -14.33 -0.09 -6.87
N ALA A 66 -13.14 0.51 -6.84
CA ALA A 66 -11.98 0.08 -7.60
C ALA A 66 -11.53 -1.30 -7.14
#